data_AF-A0A7V8VZX3-F1
#
_entry.id   AF-A0A7V8VZX3-F1
#
_cell.length_a   1.000
_cell.length_b   1.000
_cell.length_c   1.000
_cell.angle_alpha   90.00
_cell.angle_beta   90.00
_cell.angle_gamma   90.00
#
_symmetry.space_group_name_H-M   'P 1'
#
loop_
_entity.id
_entity.type
_entity.pdbx_description
1 polymer ?
#
loop_
_entity_poly.entity_id
_entity_poly.type
_entity_poly.pdbx_seq_one_letter_code
_entity_poly.pdbx_strand_id
1 'polypeptide(L)'
;MDNLTDTAKSIPDPYQQPIERDLSNFIYESIDASSFININSWKQFFEEIPVDQYIKDGYRYKSIAWFRIKHCMAPAIKEIDERITAVNKLSDISEVESKNYLSTAEPTWKSAETGYWCWNLPQYAMQQSIAYNPVHGDMRREYPRISEHITNSADFHKLLVHYATFFGWSDAILLAQFQRVDCYTNRAGMPAVEGFHQDGNRHVGMLVVNRDNITDDSGVSQYVMDDNGKKTEELIFNSVIPRGQLIYWNDKRVWHYGTEITVANADVNGGRGTRDIIILSAKTPPANMPMGPVAIK
;
A
#
# COMPACT_ATOMS: atom_id res chain seq x y z
N MET A 1 -25.69 -7.00 -4.67
CA MET A 1 -25.56 -6.55 -3.28
C MET A 1 -25.42 -7.81 -2.46
N ASP A 2 -24.20 -8.28 -2.25
CA ASP A 2 -23.96 -9.48 -1.46
C ASP A 2 -22.85 -9.19 -0.45
N ASN A 3 -23.28 -9.20 0.81
CA ASN A 3 -22.55 -9.40 2.05
C ASN A 3 -21.05 -9.08 2.03
N LEU A 4 -20.74 -7.84 2.39
CA LEU A 4 -19.50 -7.51 3.09
C LEU A 4 -19.50 -8.32 4.39
N THR A 5 -18.90 -9.51 4.36
CA THR A 5 -18.75 -10.35 5.54
C THR A 5 -17.87 -9.62 6.55
N ASP A 6 -18.52 -9.10 7.58
CA ASP A 6 -17.94 -8.65 8.84
C ASP A 6 -17.28 -9.85 9.51
N THR A 7 -16.06 -10.20 9.08
CA THR A 7 -15.21 -11.11 9.85
C THR A 7 -14.42 -10.28 10.84
N ALA A 8 -15.08 -9.92 11.95
CA ALA A 8 -14.40 -9.55 13.19
C ALA A 8 -13.60 -10.77 13.66
N LYS A 9 -12.42 -10.97 13.06
CA LYS A 9 -11.49 -12.02 13.45
C LYS A 9 -10.89 -11.62 14.79
N SER A 10 -10.97 -12.54 15.75
CA SER A 10 -10.30 -12.47 17.04
C SER A 10 -8.88 -11.91 16.89
N ILE A 11 -8.52 -10.95 17.76
CA ILE A 11 -7.15 -10.48 17.89
C ILE A 11 -6.23 -11.71 18.02
N PRO A 12 -5.19 -11.86 17.18
CA PRO A 12 -4.29 -13.01 17.26
C PRO A 12 -3.64 -13.12 18.63
N ASP A 13 -3.41 -14.34 19.11
CA ASP A 13 -2.63 -14.58 20.31
C ASP A 13 -1.17 -14.11 20.08
N PRO A 14 -0.68 -13.07 20.79
CA PRO A 14 0.67 -12.54 20.58
C PRO A 14 1.77 -13.53 20.95
N TYR A 15 1.43 -14.63 21.64
CA TYR A 15 2.36 -15.69 22.04
C TYR A 15 2.39 -16.88 21.06
N GLN A 16 1.67 -16.79 19.93
CA GLN A 16 1.70 -17.80 18.87
C GLN A 16 2.28 -17.23 17.59
N GLN A 17 3.01 -18.04 16.82
CA GLN A 17 3.45 -17.61 15.49
C GLN A 17 2.24 -17.41 14.57
N PRO A 18 2.26 -16.37 13.71
CA PRO A 18 1.20 -16.15 12.75
C PRO A 18 1.22 -17.26 11.69
N ILE A 19 0.04 -17.70 11.29
CA ILE A 19 -0.13 -18.65 10.18
C ILE A 19 -0.40 -17.83 8.93
N GLU A 20 0.49 -17.90 7.95
CA GLU A 20 0.32 -17.21 6.66
C GLU A 20 -1.00 -17.67 6.02
N ARG A 21 -1.80 -16.70 5.58
CA ARG A 21 -3.13 -16.98 5.01
C ARG A 21 -2.97 -17.74 3.70
N ASP A 22 -3.67 -18.86 3.57
CA ASP A 22 -3.76 -19.54 2.27
C ASP A 22 -4.52 -18.67 1.27
N LEU A 23 -3.84 -18.32 0.18
CA LEU A 23 -4.37 -17.49 -0.88
C LEU A 23 -4.95 -18.28 -2.05
N SER A 24 -4.87 -19.62 -2.04
CA SER A 24 -5.30 -20.48 -3.15
C SER A 24 -6.69 -20.10 -3.68
N ASN A 25 -7.63 -19.87 -2.77
CA ASN A 25 -9.01 -19.48 -3.08
C ASN A 25 -9.35 -18.02 -2.77
N PHE A 26 -8.44 -17.27 -2.15
CA PHE A 26 -8.66 -15.85 -1.83
C PHE A 26 -8.61 -15.00 -3.11
N ILE A 27 -9.60 -14.12 -3.28
CA ILE A 27 -9.67 -13.16 -4.40
C ILE A 27 -9.63 -11.75 -3.83
N TYR A 28 -10.65 -11.35 -3.07
CA TYR A 28 -10.69 -10.08 -2.35
C TYR A 28 -11.56 -10.17 -1.09
N GLU A 29 -11.37 -9.23 -0.17
CA GLU A 29 -12.19 -9.06 1.04
C GLU A 29 -12.11 -7.59 1.46
N SER A 30 -13.24 -7.00 1.90
CA SER A 30 -13.29 -5.60 2.34
C SER A 30 -13.81 -5.52 3.76
N ILE A 31 -13.25 -4.60 4.54
CA ILE A 31 -13.63 -4.33 5.92
C ILE A 31 -13.75 -2.82 6.16
N ASP A 32 -14.49 -2.44 7.21
CA ASP A 32 -14.52 -1.05 7.67
C ASP A 32 -13.32 -0.75 8.57
N ALA A 33 -12.30 -0.09 8.03
CA ALA A 33 -11.14 0.32 8.82
C ALA A 33 -11.46 1.45 9.80
N SER A 34 -12.51 2.24 9.54
CA SER A 34 -12.90 3.32 10.46
C SER A 34 -13.39 2.80 11.82
N SER A 35 -13.68 1.49 11.92
CA SER A 35 -13.97 0.81 13.19
C SER A 35 -12.77 0.70 14.13
N PHE A 36 -11.53 0.78 13.63
CA PHE A 36 -10.32 0.62 14.44
C PHE A 36 -9.26 1.74 14.27
N ILE A 37 -9.39 2.61 13.27
CA ILE A 37 -8.52 3.78 13.04
C ILE A 37 -9.31 5.08 12.82
N ASN A 38 -8.79 6.22 13.30
CA ASN A 38 -9.38 7.53 13.05
C ASN A 38 -8.82 8.20 11.78
N ILE A 39 -9.43 7.89 10.64
CA ILE A 39 -9.05 8.43 9.32
C ILE A 39 -9.32 9.93 9.14
N ASN A 40 -10.13 10.56 10.00
CA ASN A 40 -10.48 11.98 9.84
C ASN A 40 -9.25 12.88 10.01
N SER A 41 -8.33 12.47 10.88
CA SER A 41 -7.06 13.16 11.11
C SER A 41 -6.10 13.08 9.92
N TRP A 42 -6.36 12.20 8.94
CA TRP A 42 -5.40 11.93 7.88
C TRP A 42 -5.53 12.84 6.67
N LYS A 43 -6.68 13.52 6.49
CA LYS A 43 -6.91 14.40 5.33
C LYS A 43 -5.79 15.44 5.16
N GLN A 44 -5.33 16.05 6.25
CA GLN A 44 -4.28 17.07 6.24
C GLN A 44 -2.96 16.54 5.66
N PHE A 45 -2.60 15.27 5.93
CA PHE A 45 -1.33 14.73 5.44
C PHE A 45 -1.33 14.53 3.93
N PHE A 46 -2.51 14.34 3.32
CA PHE A 46 -2.64 14.26 1.87
C PHE A 46 -2.55 15.64 1.19
N GLU A 47 -2.77 16.74 1.91
CA GLU A 47 -2.59 18.11 1.40
C GLU A 47 -1.11 18.48 1.23
N GLU A 48 -0.23 17.84 2.00
CA GLU A 48 1.22 18.09 1.97
C GLU A 48 1.99 17.16 1.02
N ILE A 49 1.33 16.17 0.41
CA ILE A 49 1.99 15.23 -0.50
C ILE A 49 2.44 15.97 -1.76
N PRO A 50 3.71 15.87 -2.18
CA PRO A 50 4.17 16.48 -3.41
C PRO A 50 3.55 15.84 -4.65
N VAL A 51 3.46 16.62 -5.73
CA VAL A 51 3.03 16.14 -7.05
C VAL A 51 3.92 14.97 -7.47
N ASP A 52 3.29 13.93 -8.01
CA ASP A 52 3.98 12.79 -8.61
C ASP A 52 4.72 13.25 -9.87
N GLN A 53 6.04 13.39 -9.76
CA GLN A 53 6.92 13.82 -10.86
C GLN A 53 6.87 12.92 -12.11
N TYR A 54 6.34 11.71 -11.99
CA TYR A 54 6.19 10.76 -13.10
C TYR A 54 4.86 10.90 -13.84
N ILE A 55 3.93 11.74 -13.37
CA ILE A 55 2.66 12.05 -14.03
C ILE A 55 2.69 13.47 -14.60
N LYS A 56 2.84 13.57 -15.93
CA LYS A 56 3.03 14.84 -16.65
C LYS A 56 1.92 15.86 -16.40
N ASP A 57 0.68 15.41 -16.26
CA ASP A 57 -0.47 16.29 -16.10
C ASP A 57 -0.64 16.81 -14.66
N GLY A 58 0.19 16.35 -13.71
CA GLY A 58 0.25 16.89 -12.36
C GLY A 58 -1.04 16.76 -11.53
N TYR A 59 -1.93 15.83 -11.86
CA TYR A 59 -3.16 15.57 -11.10
C TYR A 59 -2.97 14.51 -10.00
N ARG A 60 -1.84 13.78 -10.00
CA ARG A 60 -1.53 12.74 -9.01
C ARG A 60 -0.43 13.23 -8.08
N TYR A 61 -0.55 12.89 -6.81
CA TYR A 61 0.41 13.20 -5.75
C TYR A 61 0.75 11.88 -5.06
N LYS A 62 2.02 11.68 -4.73
CA LYS A 62 2.47 10.40 -4.21
C LYS A 62 3.66 10.51 -3.27
N SER A 63 3.56 9.83 -2.15
CA SER A 63 4.64 9.61 -1.19
C SER A 63 4.65 8.16 -0.73
N ILE A 64 5.82 7.67 -0.33
CA ILE A 64 5.97 6.27 0.12
C ILE A 64 6.75 6.18 1.43
N ALA A 65 6.59 5.07 2.14
CA ALA A 65 7.44 4.69 3.25
C ALA A 65 7.61 3.17 3.28
N TRP A 66 8.77 2.75 3.77
CA TRP A 66 9.17 1.35 3.85
C TRP A 66 9.27 0.93 5.32
N PHE A 67 8.82 -0.27 5.59
CA PHE A 67 8.82 -0.85 6.91
C PHE A 67 9.30 -2.29 6.85
N ARG A 68 9.90 -2.77 7.93
CA ARG A 68 9.95 -4.19 8.22
C ARG A 68 8.94 -4.48 9.30
N ILE A 69 8.08 -5.46 9.08
CA ILE A 69 7.16 -5.96 10.10
C ILE A 69 7.47 -7.42 10.39
N LYS A 70 7.66 -7.76 11.66
CA LYS A 70 8.02 -9.11 12.10
C LYS A 70 7.25 -9.48 13.36
N HIS A 71 6.76 -10.71 13.43
CA HIS A 71 6.16 -11.22 14.65
C HIS A 71 7.24 -11.65 15.66
N CYS A 72 7.04 -11.36 16.94
CA CYS A 72 8.00 -11.63 18.02
C CYS A 72 8.37 -13.12 18.12
N MET A 73 7.38 -14.00 17.93
CA MET A 73 7.56 -15.45 18.00
C MET A 73 8.18 -16.06 16.73
N ALA A 74 8.20 -15.33 15.60
CA ALA A 74 8.72 -15.84 14.34
C ALA A 74 10.26 -15.69 14.27
N PRO A 75 10.98 -16.61 13.62
CA PRO A 75 12.39 -16.40 13.31
C PRO A 75 12.55 -15.23 12.33
N ALA A 76 13.70 -14.56 12.40
CA ALA A 76 14.05 -13.55 11.40
C ALA A 76 14.43 -14.22 10.07
N ILE A 77 14.00 -13.63 8.96
CA ILE A 77 14.43 -14.03 7.62
C ILE A 77 15.74 -13.32 7.30
N LYS A 78 16.83 -14.09 7.19
CA LYS A 78 18.19 -13.56 7.00
C LYS A 78 18.33 -12.76 5.71
N GLU A 79 17.67 -13.18 4.64
CA GLU A 79 17.72 -12.55 3.33
C GLU A 79 17.07 -11.14 3.34
N ILE A 80 16.18 -10.85 4.29
CA ILE A 80 15.67 -9.50 4.54
C ILE A 80 16.80 -8.62 5.10
N ASP A 81 17.54 -9.09 6.10
CA ASP A 81 18.69 -8.36 6.66
C ASP A 81 19.77 -8.10 5.61
N GLU A 82 20.08 -9.12 4.80
CA GLU A 82 21.05 -9.02 3.70
C GLU A 82 20.60 -8.00 2.65
N ARG A 83 19.30 -7.99 2.28
CA ARG A 83 18.77 -7.03 1.33
C ARG A 83 18.80 -5.59 1.87
N ILE A 84 18.38 -5.38 3.12
CA ILE A 84 18.43 -4.06 3.77
C ILE A 84 19.89 -3.56 3.77
N THR A 85 20.83 -4.40 4.22
CA THR A 85 22.26 -4.06 4.26
C THR A 85 22.80 -3.70 2.87
N ALA A 86 22.46 -4.49 1.85
CA ALA A 86 22.91 -4.25 0.48
C ALA A 86 22.36 -2.94 -0.10
N VAL A 87 21.07 -2.65 0.12
CA VAL A 87 20.44 -1.42 -0.40
C VAL A 87 20.93 -0.18 0.36
N ASN A 88 21.11 -0.26 1.68
CA ASN A 88 21.66 0.82 2.51
C ASN A 88 23.07 1.20 2.07
N LYS A 89 23.93 0.20 1.85
CA LYS A 89 25.30 0.43 1.35
C LYS A 89 25.31 1.17 0.01
N LEU A 90 24.37 0.88 -0.87
CA LEU A 90 24.24 1.53 -2.18
C LEU A 90 23.55 2.90 -2.11
N SER A 91 22.97 3.27 -0.96
CA SER A 91 22.28 4.54 -0.70
C SER A 91 23.08 5.47 0.23
N ASP A 92 24.38 5.20 0.40
CA ASP A 92 25.32 5.95 1.26
C ASP A 92 24.93 6.01 2.76
N ILE A 93 24.18 5.01 3.22
CA ILE A 93 23.88 4.83 4.65
C ILE A 93 25.06 4.08 5.29
N SER A 94 25.61 4.65 6.35
CA SER A 94 26.78 4.06 7.04
C SER A 94 26.49 2.66 7.58
N GLU A 95 27.52 1.81 7.69
CA GLU A 95 27.34 0.46 8.24
C GLU A 95 26.80 0.48 9.69
N VAL A 96 27.21 1.49 10.47
CA VAL A 96 26.75 1.69 11.85
C VAL A 96 25.26 2.01 11.88
N GLU A 97 24.81 2.94 11.03
CA GLU A 97 23.39 3.31 10.91
C GLU A 97 22.55 2.16 10.35
N SER A 98 23.07 1.45 9.34
CA SER A 98 22.38 0.32 8.70
C SER A 98 21.98 -0.78 9.69
N LYS A 99 22.80 -1.00 10.73
CA LYS A 99 22.53 -1.99 11.79
C LYS A 99 21.25 -1.71 12.57
N ASN A 100 20.78 -0.46 12.64
CA ASN A 100 19.55 -0.09 13.34
C ASN A 100 18.27 -0.60 12.66
N TYR A 101 18.37 -1.07 11.41
CA TYR A 101 17.23 -1.53 10.62
C TYR A 101 17.16 -3.07 10.49
N LEU A 102 18.08 -3.78 11.13
CA LEU A 102 18.18 -5.24 11.07
C LEU A 102 17.35 -5.89 12.17
N SER A 103 17.06 -7.18 11.99
CA SER A 103 16.22 -7.97 12.91
C SER A 103 16.74 -8.05 14.34
N THR A 104 18.04 -7.80 14.53
CA THR A 104 18.74 -7.86 15.82
C THR A 104 18.74 -6.53 16.57
N ALA A 105 18.33 -5.44 15.93
CA ALA A 105 18.21 -4.12 16.56
C ALA A 105 16.86 -3.96 17.28
N GLU A 106 16.79 -3.00 18.20
CA GLU A 106 15.51 -2.60 18.78
C GLU A 106 14.57 -2.07 17.69
N PRO A 107 13.32 -2.56 17.61
CA PRO A 107 12.35 -2.05 16.66
C PRO A 107 11.94 -0.62 17.01
N THR A 108 11.55 0.15 15.99
CA THR A 108 11.04 1.50 16.15
C THR A 108 9.80 1.53 17.06
N TRP A 109 8.94 0.52 16.96
CA TRP A 109 7.83 0.32 17.87
C TRP A 109 7.38 -1.16 17.91
N LYS A 110 6.63 -1.49 18.96
CA LYS A 110 6.11 -2.85 19.23
C LYS A 110 4.60 -2.77 19.49
N SER A 111 3.84 -3.69 18.92
CA SER A 111 2.45 -3.93 19.26
C SER A 111 2.38 -5.06 20.29
N ALA A 112 2.13 -4.72 21.55
CA ALA A 112 2.00 -5.72 22.62
C ALA A 112 0.75 -6.60 22.43
N GLU A 113 -0.31 -6.04 21.84
CA GLU A 113 -1.58 -6.72 21.59
C GLU A 113 -1.44 -7.88 20.60
N THR A 114 -0.60 -7.71 19.57
CA THR A 114 -0.51 -8.64 18.44
C THR A 114 0.87 -9.27 18.26
N GLY A 115 1.84 -8.96 19.12
CA GLY A 115 3.20 -9.50 19.04
C GLY A 115 4.05 -8.95 17.90
N TYR A 116 3.54 -8.03 17.08
CA TYR A 116 4.29 -7.47 15.95
C TYR A 116 5.29 -6.39 16.38
N TRP A 117 6.48 -6.47 15.81
CA TRP A 117 7.55 -5.48 15.90
C TRP A 117 7.74 -4.82 14.54
N CYS A 118 8.04 -3.53 14.54
CA CYS A 118 8.18 -2.76 13.31
C CYS A 118 9.43 -1.89 13.33
N TRP A 119 10.15 -1.88 12.21
CA TRP A 119 11.24 -0.95 11.94
C TRP A 119 10.82 0.00 10.83
N ASN A 120 10.87 1.31 11.10
CA ASN A 120 10.77 2.33 10.07
C ASN A 120 12.08 2.29 9.27
N LEU A 121 12.00 1.90 8.01
CA LEU A 121 13.19 1.77 7.18
C LEU A 121 13.59 3.13 6.57
N PRO A 122 14.85 3.24 6.10
CA PRO A 122 15.28 4.31 5.23
C PRO A 122 14.39 4.45 3.99
N GLN A 123 14.56 5.57 3.30
CA GLN A 123 13.88 5.76 2.03
C GLN A 123 14.57 4.87 0.99
N TYR A 124 13.78 4.13 0.25
CA TYR A 124 14.24 3.32 -0.89
C TYR A 124 13.46 3.71 -2.14
N ALA A 125 14.10 3.59 -3.30
CA ALA A 125 13.40 3.72 -4.57
C ALA A 125 12.48 2.52 -4.78
N MET A 126 11.33 2.73 -5.42
CA MET A 126 10.51 1.64 -5.93
C MET A 126 11.15 1.10 -7.22
N GLN A 127 11.47 -0.19 -7.22
CA GLN A 127 11.97 -0.91 -8.38
C GLN A 127 10.93 -1.95 -8.79
N GLN A 128 10.18 -1.65 -9.85
CA GLN A 128 9.25 -2.60 -10.47
C GLN A 128 9.95 -3.36 -11.60
N SER A 129 9.81 -4.68 -11.63
CA SER A 129 10.37 -5.52 -12.68
C SER A 129 9.70 -5.26 -14.04
N ILE A 130 10.47 -5.35 -15.12
CA ILE A 130 10.00 -5.37 -16.52
C ILE A 130 8.80 -6.30 -16.74
N ALA A 131 8.73 -7.43 -16.01
CA ALA A 131 7.67 -8.42 -16.17
C ALA A 131 6.26 -7.91 -15.82
N TYR A 132 6.14 -6.83 -15.02
CA TYR A 132 4.86 -6.32 -14.52
C TYR A 132 4.51 -4.92 -15.04
N ASN A 133 5.44 -4.21 -15.67
CA ASN A 133 5.18 -2.91 -16.29
C ASN A 133 5.88 -2.80 -17.67
N PRO A 134 5.31 -3.41 -18.73
CA PRO A 134 5.91 -3.43 -20.06
C PRO A 134 6.04 -2.06 -20.73
N VAL A 135 5.36 -1.02 -20.21
CA VAL A 135 5.43 0.36 -20.73
C VAL A 135 6.60 1.15 -20.10
N HIS A 136 7.05 0.76 -18.89
CA HIS A 136 8.01 1.51 -18.07
C HIS A 136 9.05 0.62 -17.37
N GLY A 137 9.41 -0.52 -17.98
CA GLY A 137 10.38 -1.45 -17.41
C GLY A 137 11.71 -0.81 -17.02
N ASP A 138 12.30 -1.28 -15.90
CA ASP A 138 13.48 -0.72 -15.21
C ASP A 138 13.32 0.69 -14.64
N MET A 139 12.09 1.20 -14.54
CA MET A 139 11.85 2.49 -13.91
C MET A 139 12.00 2.43 -12.40
N ARG A 140 13.19 2.82 -11.95
CA ARG A 140 13.45 3.24 -10.58
C ARG A 140 12.68 4.53 -10.30
N ARG A 141 11.71 4.46 -9.40
CA ARG A 141 10.92 5.62 -8.99
C ARG A 141 11.26 6.04 -7.58
N GLU A 142 11.78 7.25 -7.46
CA GLU A 142 12.04 7.88 -6.17
C GLU A 142 10.86 8.79 -5.86
N TYR A 143 10.16 8.45 -4.78
CA TYR A 143 9.05 9.24 -4.25
C TYR A 143 9.46 9.90 -2.94
N PRO A 144 8.89 11.08 -2.61
CA PRO A 144 9.01 11.69 -1.30
C PRO A 144 8.61 10.73 -0.17
N ARG A 145 9.21 10.92 1.00
CA ARG A 145 8.87 10.18 2.22
C ARG A 145 7.51 10.63 2.75
N ILE A 146 6.73 9.71 3.29
CA ILE A 146 5.55 10.03 4.11
C ILE A 146 6.01 10.73 5.41
N SER A 147 5.27 11.74 5.87
CA SER A 147 5.59 12.48 7.11
C SER A 147 5.77 11.57 8.33
N GLU A 148 6.80 11.81 9.12
CA GLU A 148 7.07 11.04 10.35
C GLU A 148 5.93 11.16 11.37
N HIS A 149 5.20 12.28 11.34
CA HIS A 149 4.06 12.47 12.23
C HIS A 149 2.97 11.42 12.01
N ILE A 150 2.69 11.05 10.75
CA ILE A 150 1.72 9.98 10.46
C ILE A 150 2.35 8.60 10.64
N THR A 151 3.59 8.37 10.21
CA THR A 151 4.21 7.04 10.34
C THR A 151 4.42 6.61 11.79
N ASN A 152 4.48 7.57 12.72
CA ASN A 152 4.60 7.33 14.16
C ASN A 152 3.23 7.41 14.88
N SER A 153 2.13 7.63 14.16
CA SER A 153 0.80 7.72 14.76
C SER A 153 0.25 6.34 15.13
N ALA A 154 -0.49 6.28 16.24
CA ALA A 154 -1.08 5.02 16.73
C ALA A 154 -2.03 4.39 15.70
N ASP A 155 -2.82 5.20 14.99
CA ASP A 155 -3.73 4.70 13.96
C ASP A 155 -2.99 4.10 12.76
N PHE A 156 -1.86 4.69 12.36
CA PHE A 156 -1.08 4.14 11.26
C PHE A 156 -0.41 2.83 11.67
N HIS A 157 0.07 2.72 12.91
CA HIS A 157 0.58 1.46 13.45
C HIS A 157 -0.50 0.37 13.45
N LYS A 158 -1.73 0.69 13.89
CA LYS A 158 -2.87 -0.24 13.84
C LYS A 158 -3.18 -0.70 12.42
N LEU A 159 -3.15 0.21 11.44
CA LEU A 159 -3.35 -0.14 10.04
C LEU A 159 -2.29 -1.14 9.53
N LEU A 160 -1.01 -0.89 9.82
CA LEU A 160 0.08 -1.78 9.42
C LEU A 160 0.00 -3.16 10.09
N VAL A 161 -0.28 -3.19 11.40
CA VAL A 161 -0.47 -4.43 12.15
C VAL A 161 -1.69 -5.19 11.66
N HIS A 162 -2.80 -4.51 11.38
CA HIS A 162 -4.00 -5.16 10.86
C HIS A 162 -3.69 -5.81 9.51
N TYR A 163 -3.02 -5.11 8.60
CA TYR A 163 -2.59 -5.69 7.32
C TYR A 163 -1.68 -6.91 7.53
N ALA A 164 -0.72 -6.82 8.45
CA ALA A 164 0.20 -7.92 8.75
C ALA A 164 -0.53 -9.16 9.28
N THR A 165 -1.42 -8.95 10.26
CA THR A 165 -2.30 -9.97 10.84
C THR A 165 -3.21 -10.61 9.81
N PHE A 166 -3.84 -9.82 8.93
CA PHE A 166 -4.80 -10.33 7.95
C PHE A 166 -4.21 -11.39 7.02
N PHE A 167 -2.94 -11.21 6.64
CA PHE A 167 -2.20 -12.15 5.79
C PHE A 167 -1.30 -13.11 6.58
N GLY A 168 -1.18 -12.94 7.90
CA GLY A 168 -0.36 -13.81 8.75
C GLY A 168 1.14 -13.68 8.49
N TRP A 169 1.63 -12.47 8.26
CA TRP A 169 3.04 -12.25 7.94
C TRP A 169 3.96 -12.55 9.13
N SER A 170 4.93 -13.45 8.94
CA SER A 170 5.91 -13.78 9.99
C SER A 170 7.05 -12.75 10.08
N ASP A 171 7.62 -12.37 8.94
CA ASP A 171 8.67 -11.36 8.79
C ASP A 171 8.64 -10.88 7.33
N ALA A 172 8.43 -9.60 7.09
CA ALA A 172 8.25 -9.09 5.73
C ALA A 172 8.71 -7.63 5.60
N ILE A 173 9.06 -7.26 4.36
CA ILE A 173 9.20 -5.87 3.95
C ILE A 173 7.83 -5.39 3.48
N LEU A 174 7.37 -4.28 4.06
CA LEU A 174 6.13 -3.62 3.75
C LEU A 174 6.40 -2.27 3.09
N LEU A 175 5.63 -1.98 2.04
CA LEU A 175 5.57 -0.69 1.38
C LEU A 175 4.20 -0.06 1.62
N ALA A 176 4.20 1.14 2.20
CA ALA A 176 3.02 2.00 2.24
C ALA A 176 3.14 3.09 1.17
N GLN A 177 2.08 3.28 0.37
CA GLN A 177 2.02 4.30 -0.65
C GLN A 177 0.80 5.18 -0.39
N PHE A 178 1.02 6.46 -0.18
CA PHE A 178 -0.06 7.44 -0.10
C PHE A 178 -0.23 8.04 -1.47
N GLN A 179 -1.47 8.07 -1.96
CA GLN A 179 -1.79 8.61 -3.26
C GLN A 179 -3.04 9.50 -3.18
N ARG A 180 -2.89 10.74 -3.62
CA ARG A 180 -4.01 11.63 -3.95
C ARG A 180 -4.14 11.75 -5.44
N VAL A 181 -5.37 11.74 -5.93
CA VAL A 181 -5.73 12.04 -7.32
C VAL A 181 -6.72 13.20 -7.29
N ASP A 182 -6.43 14.25 -8.04
CA ASP A 182 -7.34 15.38 -8.25
C ASP A 182 -8.07 15.25 -9.58
N CYS A 183 -9.27 15.80 -9.63
CA CYS A 183 -9.98 16.12 -10.86
C CYS A 183 -10.50 17.57 -10.81
N TYR A 184 -10.79 18.09 -12.00
CA TYR A 184 -11.41 19.40 -12.20
C TYR A 184 -12.58 19.27 -13.18
N THR A 185 -13.47 20.27 -13.21
CA THR A 185 -14.65 20.29 -14.11
C THR A 185 -14.29 20.08 -15.58
N ASN A 186 -13.10 20.49 -16.00
CA ASN A 186 -12.58 20.33 -17.35
C ASN A 186 -11.51 19.22 -17.49
N ARG A 187 -11.25 18.43 -16.45
CA ARG A 187 -10.21 17.39 -16.45
C ARG A 187 -10.51 16.28 -15.44
N ALA A 188 -10.85 15.09 -15.94
CA ALA A 188 -10.95 13.90 -15.10
C ALA A 188 -9.60 13.54 -14.46
N GLY A 189 -9.64 12.93 -13.27
CA GLY A 189 -8.46 12.42 -12.59
C GLY A 189 -8.33 10.92 -12.83
N MET A 190 -7.15 10.44 -13.24
CA MET A 190 -6.93 9.03 -13.59
C MET A 190 -6.11 8.31 -12.52
N PRO A 191 -6.70 7.47 -11.65
CA PRO A 191 -5.95 6.75 -10.61
C PRO A 191 -4.86 5.83 -11.17
N ALA A 192 -5.15 5.16 -12.29
CA ALA A 192 -4.25 4.29 -13.05
C ALA A 192 -4.30 4.69 -14.52
N VAL A 193 -3.15 4.95 -15.13
CA VAL A 193 -3.03 5.36 -16.55
C VAL A 193 -2.79 4.17 -17.48
N GLU A 194 -2.32 3.07 -16.90
CA GLU A 194 -1.96 1.81 -17.53
C GLU A 194 -3.15 0.88 -17.82
N GLY A 195 -4.33 1.19 -17.27
CA GLY A 195 -5.50 0.31 -17.34
C GLY A 195 -5.41 -0.86 -16.35
N PHE A 196 -5.99 -2.01 -16.71
CA PHE A 196 -5.92 -3.24 -15.91
C PHE A 196 -4.47 -3.72 -15.76
N HIS A 197 -4.02 -3.89 -14.53
CA HIS A 197 -2.64 -4.31 -14.22
C HIS A 197 -2.57 -5.26 -13.02
N GLN A 198 -1.36 -5.75 -12.79
CA GLN A 198 -0.94 -6.43 -11.57
C GLN A 198 0.34 -5.74 -11.07
N ASP A 199 0.48 -5.58 -9.77
CA ASP A 199 1.63 -4.92 -9.16
C ASP A 199 2.86 -5.83 -9.00
N GLY A 200 2.70 -7.13 -9.31
CA GLY A 200 3.71 -8.15 -9.02
C GLY A 200 3.85 -8.41 -7.51
N ASN A 201 2.78 -8.13 -6.76
CA ASN A 201 2.61 -8.48 -5.36
C ASN A 201 1.76 -9.76 -5.24
N ARG A 202 1.69 -10.34 -4.05
CA ARG A 202 0.71 -11.40 -3.73
C ARG A 202 -0.42 -10.88 -2.84
N HIS A 203 -0.08 -9.93 -1.99
CA HIS A 203 -0.91 -9.44 -0.91
C HIS A 203 -0.98 -7.93 -1.06
N VAL A 204 -2.15 -7.40 -1.40
CA VAL A 204 -2.34 -5.94 -1.50
C VAL A 204 -3.56 -5.55 -0.70
N GLY A 205 -3.46 -4.40 -0.03
CA GLY A 205 -4.57 -3.73 0.63
C GLY A 205 -4.66 -2.28 0.15
N MET A 206 -5.86 -1.75 0.01
CA MET A 206 -6.12 -0.35 -0.31
C MET A 206 -7.18 0.21 0.63
N LEU A 207 -6.80 1.22 1.42
CA LEU A 207 -7.73 2.01 2.22
C LEU A 207 -8.16 3.24 1.44
N VAL A 208 -9.47 3.48 1.34
CA VAL A 208 -10.00 4.76 0.85
C VAL A 208 -10.11 5.73 2.02
N VAL A 209 -9.22 6.71 2.07
CA VAL A 209 -9.16 7.71 3.16
C VAL A 209 -10.17 8.82 2.93
N ASN A 210 -10.28 9.30 1.70
CA ASN A 210 -11.16 10.41 1.39
C ASN A 210 -11.67 10.38 -0.06
N ARG A 211 -12.87 10.93 -0.24
CA ARG A 211 -13.53 11.19 -1.52
C ARG A 211 -14.21 12.55 -1.34
N ASP A 212 -13.65 13.61 -1.90
CA ASP A 212 -14.09 14.99 -1.67
C ASP A 212 -14.49 15.63 -3.01
N ASN A 213 -15.71 16.15 -3.11
CA ASN A 213 -16.28 16.75 -4.31
C ASN A 213 -16.07 15.94 -5.61
N ILE A 214 -16.14 14.60 -5.52
CA ILE A 214 -16.15 13.70 -6.68
C ILE A 214 -17.50 13.01 -6.82
N THR A 215 -17.92 12.72 -8.05
CA THR A 215 -19.19 12.03 -8.32
C THR A 215 -19.20 10.66 -7.64
N ASP A 216 -20.31 10.32 -6.99
CA ASP A 216 -20.43 9.11 -6.16
C ASP A 216 -20.15 7.81 -6.93
N ASP A 217 -20.46 7.77 -8.22
CA ASP A 217 -20.27 6.63 -9.12
C ASP A 217 -18.93 6.63 -9.89
N SER A 218 -18.06 7.60 -9.62
CA SER A 218 -16.71 7.68 -10.22
C SER A 218 -15.64 6.98 -9.35
N GLY A 219 -14.44 6.76 -9.88
CA GLY A 219 -13.37 6.09 -9.11
C GLY A 219 -13.74 4.68 -8.66
N VAL A 220 -14.34 3.92 -9.56
CA VAL A 220 -14.81 2.54 -9.38
C VAL A 220 -13.61 1.60 -9.38
N SER A 221 -13.55 0.69 -8.43
CA SER A 221 -12.58 -0.40 -8.42
C SER A 221 -13.14 -1.57 -9.24
N GLN A 222 -12.33 -2.08 -10.17
CA GLN A 222 -12.70 -3.14 -11.09
C GLN A 222 -11.68 -4.27 -11.04
N TYR A 223 -12.15 -5.53 -10.94
CA TYR A 223 -11.32 -6.73 -11.00
C TYR A 223 -11.83 -7.69 -12.08
N VAL A 224 -10.90 -8.29 -12.81
CA VAL A 224 -11.12 -9.44 -13.69
C VAL A 224 -10.15 -10.56 -13.28
N MET A 225 -10.50 -11.82 -13.57
CA MET A 225 -9.64 -12.94 -13.18
C MET A 225 -8.38 -13.01 -14.06
N ASP A 226 -7.30 -13.50 -13.46
CA ASP A 226 -6.15 -14.01 -14.21
C ASP A 226 -6.41 -15.47 -14.62
N ASP A 227 -6.33 -15.74 -15.92
CA ASP A 227 -6.26 -17.07 -16.52
C ASP A 227 -4.87 -17.26 -17.16
N ASN A 228 -3.94 -17.75 -16.36
CA ASN A 228 -2.58 -18.09 -16.77
C ASN A 228 -1.84 -16.90 -17.43
N GLY A 229 -1.89 -15.73 -16.79
CA GLY A 229 -1.26 -14.50 -17.27
C GLY A 229 -2.09 -13.71 -18.29
N LYS A 230 -3.36 -14.08 -18.51
CA LYS A 230 -4.29 -13.35 -19.36
C LYS A 230 -5.52 -12.92 -18.57
N LYS A 231 -5.99 -11.70 -18.80
CA LYS A 231 -7.25 -11.22 -18.22
C LYS A 231 -8.46 -11.90 -18.84
N THR A 232 -9.43 -12.26 -18.02
CA THR A 232 -10.79 -12.63 -18.48
C THR A 232 -11.57 -11.40 -18.92
N GLU A 233 -12.70 -11.60 -19.60
CA GLU A 233 -13.58 -10.50 -20.03
C GLU A 233 -14.56 -10.05 -18.95
N GLU A 234 -15.02 -11.00 -18.11
CA GLU A 234 -16.02 -10.74 -17.08
C GLU A 234 -15.43 -10.00 -15.87
N LEU A 235 -16.11 -8.92 -15.45
CA LEU A 235 -15.84 -8.22 -14.20
C LEU A 235 -16.37 -9.04 -13.03
N ILE A 236 -15.46 -9.50 -12.18
CA ILE A 236 -15.80 -10.19 -10.92
C ILE A 236 -15.93 -9.24 -9.73
N PHE A 237 -15.51 -7.99 -9.92
CA PHE A 237 -15.72 -6.88 -9.00
C PHE A 237 -15.84 -5.59 -9.81
N ASN A 238 -16.85 -4.78 -9.50
CA ASN A 238 -17.11 -3.50 -10.14
C ASN A 238 -17.91 -2.63 -9.17
N SER A 239 -17.21 -1.96 -8.25
CA SER A 239 -17.86 -1.18 -7.20
C SER A 239 -17.02 -0.02 -6.72
N VAL A 240 -17.70 1.01 -6.26
CA VAL A 240 -17.09 2.10 -5.51
C VAL A 240 -16.77 1.62 -4.11
N ILE A 241 -15.50 1.73 -3.71
CA ILE A 241 -15.09 1.49 -2.32
C ILE A 241 -15.38 2.76 -1.50
N PRO A 242 -16.24 2.69 -0.47
CA PRO A 242 -16.56 3.82 0.38
C PRO A 242 -15.35 4.35 1.17
N ARG A 243 -15.43 5.62 1.59
CA ARG A 243 -14.49 6.19 2.57
C ARG A 243 -14.50 5.34 3.85
N GLY A 244 -13.31 5.07 4.39
CA GLY A 244 -13.11 4.23 5.58
C GLY A 244 -12.97 2.74 5.28
N GLN A 245 -13.34 2.28 4.09
CA GLN A 245 -13.21 0.87 3.73
C GLN A 245 -11.79 0.53 3.28
N LEU A 246 -11.29 -0.60 3.78
CA LEU A 246 -10.03 -1.22 3.41
C LEU A 246 -10.33 -2.52 2.66
N ILE A 247 -9.96 -2.55 1.38
CA ILE A 247 -10.12 -3.72 0.52
C ILE A 247 -8.77 -4.41 0.32
N TYR A 248 -8.75 -5.72 0.52
CA TYR A 248 -7.63 -6.61 0.25
C TYR A 248 -7.89 -7.39 -1.03
N TRP A 249 -6.84 -7.71 -1.79
CA TRP A 249 -6.94 -8.64 -2.92
C TRP A 249 -5.66 -9.45 -3.14
N ASN A 250 -5.83 -10.57 -3.85
CA ASN A 250 -4.74 -11.41 -4.34
C ASN A 250 -4.30 -10.93 -5.72
N ASP A 251 -3.27 -10.10 -5.76
CA ASP A 251 -2.73 -9.50 -6.99
C ASP A 251 -2.24 -10.51 -8.03
N LYS A 252 -1.99 -11.78 -7.64
CA LYS A 252 -1.68 -12.85 -8.61
C LYS A 252 -2.89 -13.45 -9.31
N ARG A 253 -4.08 -13.30 -8.74
CA ARG A 253 -5.31 -13.96 -9.25
C ARG A 253 -6.26 -13.01 -9.96
N VAL A 254 -6.05 -11.71 -9.82
CA VAL A 254 -6.87 -10.70 -10.46
C VAL A 254 -6.00 -9.68 -11.18
N TRP A 255 -6.50 -9.19 -12.30
CA TRP A 255 -6.07 -7.92 -12.87
C TRP A 255 -6.99 -6.84 -12.32
N HIS A 256 -6.43 -5.71 -11.90
CA HIS A 256 -7.18 -4.66 -11.23
C HIS A 256 -7.05 -3.31 -11.92
N TYR A 257 -8.11 -2.51 -11.82
CA TYR A 257 -8.20 -1.17 -12.41
C TYR A 257 -9.05 -0.24 -11.54
N GLY A 258 -8.67 1.03 -11.48
CA GLY A 258 -9.47 2.09 -10.88
C GLY A 258 -9.91 3.07 -11.96
N THR A 259 -11.22 3.22 -12.17
CA THR A 259 -11.75 4.15 -13.18
C THR A 259 -11.46 5.61 -12.82
N GLU A 260 -11.65 6.50 -13.79
CA GLU A 260 -11.47 7.92 -13.59
C GLU A 260 -12.41 8.50 -12.51
N ILE A 261 -11.95 9.57 -11.87
CA ILE A 261 -12.75 10.39 -10.98
C ILE A 261 -13.19 11.68 -11.68
N THR A 262 -14.42 12.09 -11.45
CA THR A 262 -15.03 13.30 -12.02
C THR A 262 -15.59 14.19 -10.93
N VAL A 263 -15.67 15.49 -11.16
CA VAL A 263 -16.13 16.46 -10.17
C VAL A 263 -17.65 16.38 -9.99
N ALA A 264 -18.12 16.31 -8.75
CA ALA A 264 -19.55 16.27 -8.44
C ALA A 264 -20.21 17.65 -8.57
N ASN A 265 -19.55 18.70 -8.07
CA ASN A 265 -20.08 20.06 -8.07
C ASN A 265 -19.02 21.08 -8.49
N ALA A 266 -19.29 21.80 -9.58
CA ALA A 266 -18.41 22.81 -10.16
C ALA A 266 -18.23 24.05 -9.26
N ASP A 267 -19.20 24.36 -8.41
CA ASP A 267 -19.22 25.55 -7.57
C ASP A 267 -18.47 25.34 -6.24
N VAL A 268 -18.11 24.10 -5.92
CA VAL A 268 -17.41 23.72 -4.67
C VAL A 268 -15.90 23.64 -4.92
N ASN A 269 -15.09 24.14 -3.98
CA ASN A 269 -13.62 24.07 -4.01
C ASN A 269 -12.99 24.57 -5.33
N GLY A 270 -13.60 25.56 -5.98
CA GLY A 270 -13.15 26.06 -7.29
C GLY A 270 -13.28 25.03 -8.41
N GLY A 271 -14.24 24.11 -8.31
CA GLY A 271 -14.44 23.03 -9.27
C GLY A 271 -13.42 21.91 -9.18
N ARG A 272 -12.80 21.71 -8.01
CA ARG A 272 -11.83 20.63 -7.72
C ARG A 272 -12.47 19.51 -6.92
N GLY A 273 -12.19 18.28 -7.30
CA GLY A 273 -12.47 17.06 -6.52
C GLY A 273 -11.20 16.26 -6.25
N THR A 274 -11.16 15.48 -5.16
CA THR A 274 -9.99 14.68 -4.76
C THR A 274 -10.38 13.29 -4.28
N ARG A 275 -9.50 12.30 -4.52
CA ARG A 275 -9.57 10.95 -3.97
C ARG A 275 -8.25 10.58 -3.32
N ASP A 276 -8.31 10.20 -2.05
CA ASP A 276 -7.14 9.87 -1.23
C ASP A 276 -7.17 8.39 -0.86
N ILE A 277 -6.08 7.68 -1.15
CA ILE A 277 -5.92 6.26 -0.81
C ILE A 277 -4.56 5.98 -0.18
N ILE A 278 -4.52 4.91 0.63
CA ILE A 278 -3.29 4.28 1.08
C ILE A 278 -3.26 2.88 0.51
N ILE A 279 -2.18 2.53 -0.18
CA ILE A 279 -1.92 1.18 -0.68
C ILE A 279 -0.84 0.54 0.19
N LEU A 280 -1.09 -0.68 0.63
CA LEU A 280 -0.17 -1.50 1.40
C LEU A 280 0.17 -2.76 0.61
N SER A 281 1.45 -3.05 0.47
CA SER A 281 1.91 -4.31 -0.07
C SER A 281 3.11 -4.83 0.72
N ALA A 282 3.27 -6.14 0.75
CA ALA A 282 4.39 -6.78 1.41
C ALA A 282 5.00 -7.89 0.57
N LYS A 283 6.31 -8.09 0.72
CA LYS A 283 7.06 -9.17 0.08
C LYS A 283 8.02 -9.84 1.06
N THR A 284 8.25 -11.12 0.79
CA THR A 284 9.29 -11.95 1.39
C THR A 284 10.20 -12.52 0.29
N PRO A 285 11.45 -12.89 0.61
CA PRO A 285 12.28 -13.68 -0.29
C PRO A 285 11.57 -15.00 -0.67
N PRO A 286 11.86 -15.59 -1.85
CA PRO A 286 12.85 -15.18 -2.85
C PRO A 286 12.31 -14.19 -3.89
N ALA A 287 11.11 -13.62 -3.70
CA ALA A 287 10.63 -12.59 -4.62
C ALA A 287 11.59 -11.40 -4.64
N ASN A 288 11.86 -10.84 -5.82
CA ASN A 288 12.63 -9.60 -5.94
C ASN A 288 11.94 -8.52 -5.09
N MET A 289 12.55 -8.18 -3.94
CA MET A 289 12.05 -7.12 -3.08
C MET A 289 12.07 -5.82 -3.86
N PRO A 290 10.98 -5.02 -3.83
CA PRO A 290 10.84 -3.86 -4.71
C PRO A 290 11.63 -2.64 -4.22
N MET A 291 12.53 -2.82 -3.24
CA MET A 291 13.39 -1.78 -2.68
C MET A 291 14.68 -1.69 -3.48
N GLY A 292 14.89 -0.56 -4.14
CA GLY A 292 16.17 -0.17 -4.76
C GLY A 292 16.86 0.95 -3.99
N PRO A 293 18.16 1.21 -4.25
CA PRO A 293 18.86 2.32 -3.62
C PRO A 293 18.26 3.68 -4.02
N VAL A 294 18.47 4.71 -3.19
CA VAL A 294 18.15 6.12 -3.52
C VAL A 294 19.39 6.81 -4.10
N ALA A 295 19.20 7.81 -4.97
CA ALA A 295 20.31 8.39 -5.71
C ALA A 295 21.09 9.30 -4.77
N ILE A 296 22.41 9.14 -4.76
CA ILE A 296 23.30 10.05 -4.05
C ILE A 296 23.23 11.38 -4.84
N LYS A 297 22.71 12.42 -4.20
CA LYS A 297 22.63 13.77 -4.76
C LYS A 297 23.95 14.52 -4.59
#